data_AF-A0A2U2PGC5-F1
#
_entry.id   AF-A0A2U2PGC5-F1
#
_cell.length_a   1.000
_cell.length_b   1.000
_cell.length_c   1.000
_cell.angle_alpha   90.00
_cell.angle_beta   90.00
_cell.angle_gamma   90.00
#
_symmetry.space_group_name_H-M   'P 1'
#
loop_
_entity.id
_entity.type
_entity.pdbx_description
1 polymer ?
#
loop_
_entity_poly.entity_id
_entity_poly.type
_entity_poly.pdbx_seq_one_letter_code
_entity_poly.pdbx_strand_id
1 'polypeptide(L)' 'MEEPFDISIKLSAGQKDFTVLPEDNGYTLKESGSIVAVLKEQEGRWVFVKGSYTESDAQQVGELIRQRKT' A
#
# COMPACT_ATOMS: atom_id res chain seq x y z
N MET A 1 14.68 -9.94 -3.46
CA MET A 1 13.21 -10.03 -3.40
C MET A 1 12.83 -9.71 -1.97
N GLU A 2 12.07 -8.65 -1.76
CA GLU A 2 11.58 -8.32 -0.42
C GLU A 2 10.44 -9.26 -0.05
N GLU A 3 10.40 -9.69 1.21
CA GLU A 3 9.38 -10.60 1.70
C GLU A 3 8.04 -9.85 1.91
N PRO A 4 6.90 -10.52 1.69
CA PRO A 4 5.60 -9.95 2.07
C PRO A 4 5.54 -9.62 3.56
N PHE A 5 4.84 -8.54 3.90
CA PHE A 5 4.67 -8.11 5.29
C PHE A 5 3.30 -7.48 5.53
N ASP A 6 2.81 -7.54 6.76
CA ASP A 6 1.50 -6.98 7.11
C ASP A 6 1.62 -5.57 7.70
N ILE A 7 0.69 -4.70 7.32
CA ILE A 7 0.52 -3.35 7.86
C ILE A 7 -0.92 -3.16 8.36
N SER A 8 -1.06 -2.39 9.44
CA SER A 8 -2.36 -1.94 9.95
C SER A 8 -2.38 -0.42 9.93
N ILE A 9 -3.36 0.17 9.25
CA ILE A 9 -3.41 1.61 9.00
C ILE A 9 -4.86 2.12 9.00
N LYS A 10 -5.08 3.30 9.57
CA LYS A 10 -6.37 3.98 9.54
C LYS A 10 -6.47 4.87 8.31
N LEU A 11 -7.28 4.45 7.34
CA LEU A 11 -7.55 5.18 6.11
C LEU A 11 -8.91 5.88 6.18
N SER A 12 -9.22 6.65 5.12
CA SER A 12 -10.52 7.29 4.94
C SER A 12 -11.68 6.28 4.96
N ALA A 13 -11.42 5.05 4.50
CA ALA A 13 -12.37 3.92 4.52
C ALA A 13 -12.44 3.20 5.89
N GLY A 14 -11.75 3.68 6.92
CA GLY A 14 -11.68 3.08 8.26
C GLY A 14 -10.35 2.39 8.56
N GLN A 15 -10.32 1.63 9.65
CA GLN A 15 -9.17 0.79 10.00
C GLN A 15 -9.03 -0.34 8.98
N LYS A 16 -7.81 -0.51 8.47
CA LYS A 16 -7.48 -1.49 7.44
C LYS A 16 -6.24 -2.27 7.81
N ASP A 17 -6.27 -3.56 7.49
CA ASP A 17 -5.18 -4.49 7.68
C ASP A 17 -4.83 -5.08 6.31
N PHE A 18 -3.64 -4.78 5.83
CA PHE A 18 -3.17 -5.19 4.51
C PHE A 18 -1.95 -6.07 4.61
N THR A 19 -1.93 -7.15 3.85
CA THR A 19 -0.69 -7.82 3.47
C THR A 19 -0.11 -7.10 2.27
N VAL A 20 1.09 -6.55 2.43
CA VAL A 20 1.86 -5.86 1.39
C VAL A 20 2.74 -6.88 0.70
N LEU A 21 2.60 -6.98 -0.63
CA LEU A 21 3.46 -7.78 -1.48
C LEU A 21 4.33 -6.85 -2.31
N PRO A 22 5.64 -6.80 -2.05
CA PRO A 22 6.59 -6.07 -2.89
C PRO A 22 6.62 -6.63 -4.32
N GLU A 23 6.60 -5.73 -5.30
CA GLU A 23 6.76 -6.03 -6.73
C GLU A 23 7.90 -5.20 -7.31
N ASP A 24 8.38 -5.52 -8.51
CA ASP A 24 9.53 -4.82 -9.14
C ASP A 24 9.36 -3.29 -9.22
N ASN A 25 8.12 -2.79 -9.35
CA ASN A 25 7.81 -1.37 -9.51
C ASN A 25 6.65 -0.90 -8.61
N GLY A 26 6.50 -1.47 -7.41
CA GLY A 26 5.47 -1.03 -6.47
C GLY A 26 5.11 -2.09 -5.43
N TYR A 27 3.87 -2.01 -4.93
CA TYR A 27 3.35 -2.91 -3.92
C TYR A 27 1.90 -3.29 -4.22
N THR A 28 1.62 -4.58 -4.18
CA THR A 28 0.25 -5.08 -4.18
C THR A 28 -0.24 -5.17 -2.74
N LEU A 29 -1.41 -4.58 -2.46
CA LEU A 29 -2.08 -4.70 -1.17
C LEU A 29 -3.17 -5.76 -1.23
N LYS A 30 -3.14 -6.70 -0.29
CA LYS A 30 -4.19 -7.70 -0.10
C LYS A 30 -4.90 -7.49 1.23
N GLU A 31 -6.21 -7.64 1.22
CA GLU A 31 -7.05 -7.73 2.43
C GLU A 31 -7.72 -9.10 2.40
N SER A 32 -7.59 -9.89 3.47
CA SER A 32 -8.16 -11.24 3.57
C SER A 32 -7.83 -12.14 2.36
N GLY A 33 -6.60 -12.06 1.85
CA GLY A 33 -6.11 -12.84 0.70
C GLY A 33 -6.53 -12.30 -0.68
N SER A 34 -7.39 -11.30 -0.76
CA SER A 34 -7.85 -10.70 -2.01
C SER A 34 -7.09 -9.41 -2.33
N ILE A 35 -6.69 -9.21 -3.59
CA ILE A 35 -6.03 -7.97 -4.02
C ILE A 35 -7.05 -6.83 -3.99
N VAL A 36 -6.80 -5.84 -3.13
CA VAL A 36 -7.67 -4.67 -2.96
C VAL A 36 -7.10 -3.42 -3.61
N ALA A 37 -5.77 -3.31 -3.70
CA ALA A 37 -5.12 -2.16 -4.33
C ALA A 37 -3.73 -2.49 -4.85
N VAL A 38 -3.22 -1.64 -5.74
CA VAL A 38 -1.83 -1.65 -6.19
C VAL A 38 -1.28 -0.24 -6.03
N LEU A 39 -0.24 -0.11 -5.24
CA LEU A 39 0.44 1.14 -4.92
C LEU A 39 1.73 1.26 -5.73
N LYS A 40 1.95 2.41 -6.36
CA LYS A 40 3.18 2.71 -7.09
C LYS A 40 3.69 4.11 -6.75
N GLU A 41 4.99 4.31 -6.85
CA GLU A 41 5.59 5.64 -6.78
C GLU A 41 5.63 6.23 -8.21
N GLN A 42 5.05 7.40 -8.39
CA GLN A 42 5.07 8.17 -9.63
C GLN A 42 5.53 9.59 -9.31
N GLU A 43 6.64 10.02 -9.92
CA GLU A 43 7.18 11.38 -9.76
C GLU A 43 7.37 11.81 -8.29
N GLY A 44 7.79 10.87 -7.43
CA GLY A 44 7.99 11.10 -5.99
C GLY A 44 6.70 11.13 -5.15
N ARG A 45 5.58 10.66 -5.71
CA ARG A 45 4.28 10.54 -5.03
C ARG A 45 3.76 9.12 -5.09
N TRP A 46 3.23 8.63 -3.97
CA TRP A 46 2.55 7.34 -3.92
C TRP A 46 1.12 7.43 -4.46
N VAL A 47 0.79 6.59 -5.43
CA VAL A 47 -0.52 6.55 -6.08
C VAL A 47 -1.06 5.14 -6.15
N PHE A 48 -2.37 4.99 -5.92
CA PHE A 48 -3.07 3.73 -6.18
C PHE A 48 -3.44 3.65 -7.66
N VAL A 49 -2.81 2.72 -8.39
CA VAL A 49 -3.13 2.47 -9.82
C VAL A 49 -4.29 1.48 -9.98
N LYS A 50 -4.69 0.83 -8.89
CA LYS A 50 -5.85 -0.05 -8.79
C LYS A 50 -6.43 0.07 -7.38
N GLY A 51 -7.75 0.03 -7.27
CA GLY A 51 -8.49 0.12 -6.00
C GLY A 51 -9.36 1.37 -5.92
N SER A 52 -10.18 1.46 -4.87
CA SER A 52 -11.12 2.57 -4.63
C SER A 52 -10.66 3.55 -3.54
N TYR A 53 -9.37 3.50 -3.18
CA TYR A 53 -8.77 4.35 -2.15
C TYR A 53 -8.39 5.72 -2.71
N THR A 54 -8.30 6.72 -1.83
CA THR A 54 -7.97 8.09 -2.24
C THR A 54 -6.46 8.29 -2.42
N GLU A 55 -6.06 9.38 -3.09
CA GLU A 55 -4.64 9.75 -3.19
C GLU A 55 -4.02 10.01 -1.82
N SER A 56 -4.75 10.63 -0.89
CA SER A 56 -4.31 10.83 0.49
C SER A 56 -4.08 9.51 1.23
N ASP A 57 -4.91 8.50 0.97
CA ASP A 57 -4.68 7.16 1.51
C ASP A 57 -3.40 6.53 0.92
N ALA A 58 -3.15 6.74 -0.39
CA ALA A 58 -1.96 6.24 -1.06
C ALA A 58 -0.67 6.82 -0.46
N GLN A 59 -0.65 8.12 -0.20
CA GLN A 59 0.49 8.78 0.46
C GLN A 59 0.76 8.20 1.85
N GLN A 60 -0.29 8.00 2.66
CA GLN A 60 -0.13 7.45 4.00
C GLN A 60 0.38 6.01 3.98
N VAL A 61 -0.15 5.16 3.08
CA VAL A 61 0.31 3.78 2.96
C VAL A 61 1.75 3.72 2.45
N GLY A 62 2.09 4.53 1.44
CA GLY A 62 3.44 4.57 0.89
C GLY A 62 4.50 5.05 1.88
N GLU A 63 4.20 6.09 2.65
CA GLU A 63 5.08 6.56 3.73
C GLU A 63 5.24 5.52 4.84
N LEU A 64 4.16 4.82 5.22
CA LEU A 64 4.25 3.74 6.20
C LEU A 64 5.13 2.59 5.70
N ILE A 65 4.99 2.19 4.44
CA ILE A 65 5.84 1.17 3.81
C ILE A 65 7.30 1.63 3.80
N ARG A 66 7.56 2.89 3.46
CA ARG A 66 8.92 3.46 3.46
C ARG A 66 9.56 3.44 4.85
N GLN A 67 8.80 3.81 5.89
CA GLN A 67 9.28 3.77 7.27
C GLN A 67 9.59 2.34 7.73
N ARG A 68 8.78 1.35 7.32
CA ARG A 68 9.03 -0.06 7.62
C ARG A 68 10.32 -0.61 7.00
N LYS A 69 10.79 0.00 5.92
CA LYS A 69 12.00 -0.40 5.19
C LYS A 69 13.28 0.29 5.68
N THR A 70 13.15 1.35 6.47
CA THR A 70 14.28 2.11 7.03
C THR A 70 14.69 1.51 8.37
#